data_AF-A0AAW1HRQ0-F1
#
_entry.id   AF-A0AAW1HRQ0-F1
#
_cell.length_a   1.000
_cell.length_b   1.000
_cell.length_c   1.000
_cell.angle_alpha   90.00
_cell.angle_beta   90.00
_cell.angle_gamma   90.00
#
_symmetry.space_group_name_H-M   'P 1'
#
loop_
_entity.id
_entity.type
_entity.pdbx_description
1 polymer ?
#
loop_
_entity_poly.entity_id
_entity_poly.type
_entity_poly.pdbx_seq_one_letter_code
_entity_poly.pdbx_strand_id
1 'polypeptide(L)'
;MSYIKCSILIDEKSDKFIRCDLYNRFIHVVCSELSDAEGKCFTLRPNSRRRIKFICCECEQSVNQIPKLITLINDLQNEIKNLNKKFSELRNCTGDAATSNTSVMLCQEGIFSEMFDRNRRSHNIIIYGSVEEAHQKHPT
;
A
#
# COMPACT_ATOMS: atom_id res chain seq x y z
N MET A 1 6.35 -5.02 38.92
CA MET A 1 6.36 -5.44 37.51
C MET A 1 4.93 -5.34 36.99
N SER A 2 4.69 -4.51 35.98
CA SER A 2 3.35 -4.24 35.43
C SER A 2 2.95 -5.33 34.43
N TYR A 3 1.74 -5.87 34.59
CA TYR A 3 1.16 -6.88 33.70
C TYR A 3 0.04 -6.23 32.88
N ILE A 4 0.15 -6.29 31.55
CA ILE A 4 -0.60 -5.43 30.62
C ILE A 4 -2.10 -5.78 30.54
N LYS A 5 -2.52 -6.98 30.92
CA LYS A 5 -3.95 -7.36 30.94
C LYS A 5 -4.65 -7.14 32.29
N CYS A 6 -3.93 -6.79 33.36
CA CYS A 6 -4.53 -6.67 34.69
C CYS A 6 -3.88 -5.52 35.46
N SER A 7 -4.63 -4.44 35.66
CA SER A 7 -4.25 -3.31 36.53
C SER A 7 -4.28 -3.67 38.03
N ILE A 8 -4.49 -4.94 38.36
CA ILE A 8 -4.63 -5.43 39.73
C ILE A 8 -3.22 -5.60 40.29
N LEU A 9 -2.94 -4.84 41.35
CA LEU A 9 -1.77 -5.01 42.21
C LEU A 9 -1.83 -6.42 42.79
N ILE A 10 -0.75 -7.16 42.61
CA ILE A 10 -0.56 -8.55 43.06
C ILE A 10 -0.96 -8.64 44.53
N ASP A 11 -2.06 -9.32 44.84
CA ASP A 11 -2.32 -9.75 46.21
C ASP A 11 -1.56 -11.07 46.40
N GLU A 12 -0.57 -11.06 47.29
CA GLU A 12 0.46 -12.11 47.44
C GLU A 12 -0.10 -13.50 47.82
N LYS A 13 -1.41 -13.65 47.99
CA LYS A 13 -2.02 -14.81 48.64
C LYS A 13 -2.82 -15.78 47.76
N SER A 14 -3.08 -15.50 46.48
CA SER A 14 -3.93 -16.46 45.71
C SER A 14 -3.70 -16.60 44.21
N ASP A 15 -2.87 -15.77 43.59
CA ASP A 15 -2.82 -15.77 42.13
C ASP A 15 -1.93 -16.88 41.57
N LYS A 16 -2.55 -17.81 40.85
CA LYS A 16 -1.84 -18.76 40.00
C LYS A 16 -1.34 -18.02 38.77
N PHE A 17 -0.04 -18.12 38.49
CA PHE A 17 0.60 -17.47 37.36
C PHE A 17 1.12 -18.48 36.34
N ILE A 18 1.12 -18.08 35.08
CA ILE A 18 1.76 -18.80 33.98
C ILE A 18 2.75 -17.86 33.30
N ARG A 19 3.89 -18.41 32.89
CA ARG A 19 4.94 -17.68 32.19
C ARG A 19 4.77 -17.87 30.69
N CYS A 20 4.68 -16.77 29.95
CA CYS A 20 4.72 -16.77 28.49
C CYS A 20 6.11 -17.15 28.00
N ASP A 21 6.22 -18.12 27.09
CA ASP A 21 7.49 -18.66 26.59
C ASP A 21 8.17 -17.76 25.55
N LEU A 22 7.49 -16.73 25.01
CA LEU A 22 8.07 -15.81 24.02
C LEU A 22 8.81 -14.64 24.68
N TYR A 23 8.13 -13.85 25.52
CA TYR A 23 8.72 -12.68 26.20
C TYR A 23 9.03 -12.92 27.68
N ASN A 24 8.89 -14.16 28.17
CA ASN A 24 9.17 -14.53 29.55
C ASN A 24 8.37 -13.73 30.61
N ARG A 25 7.17 -13.24 30.24
CA ARG A 25 6.28 -12.45 31.10
C ARG A 25 5.35 -13.36 31.90
N PHE A 26 5.06 -13.00 33.14
CA PHE A 26 4.07 -13.69 33.96
C PHE A 26 2.68 -13.14 33.70
N ILE A 27 1.68 -14.02 33.70
CA ILE A 27 0.29 -13.70 33.41
C ILE A 27 -0.57 -14.49 34.38
N HIS A 28 -1.60 -13.85 34.96
CA HIS A 28 -2.59 -14.54 35.77
C HIS A 28 -3.27 -15.63 34.93
N VAL A 29 -3.49 -16.81 35.50
CA VAL A 29 -4.26 -17.87 34.82
C VAL A 29 -5.61 -17.32 34.32
N VAL A 30 -6.28 -16.49 35.12
CA VAL A 30 -7.56 -15.84 34.75
C VAL A 30 -7.42 -14.94 33.51
N CYS A 31 -6.27 -14.29 33.32
CA CYS A 31 -6.02 -13.41 32.18
C CYS A 31 -5.50 -14.15 30.94
N SER A 32 -5.19 -15.44 31.06
CA SER A 32 -4.59 -16.24 29.98
C SER A 32 -5.59 -16.88 29.02
N GLU A 33 -6.89 -16.74 29.27
CA GLU A 33 -7.98 -17.37 28.48
C GLU A 33 -7.91 -18.92 28.47
N LEU A 34 -7.08 -19.50 29.33
CA LEU A 34 -7.00 -20.94 29.53
C LEU A 34 -8.14 -21.41 30.43
N SER A 35 -8.68 -22.59 30.13
CA SER A 35 -9.55 -23.30 31.07
C SER A 35 -8.80 -23.68 32.35
N ASP A 36 -9.54 -23.92 33.44
CA ASP A 36 -8.94 -24.36 34.71
C ASP A 36 -8.10 -25.63 34.57
N ALA A 37 -8.49 -26.54 33.67
CA ALA A 37 -7.75 -27.77 33.39
C ALA A 37 -6.41 -27.47 32.71
N GLU A 38 -6.43 -26.62 31.68
CA GLU A 38 -5.22 -26.20 30.97
C GLU A 38 -4.29 -25.41 31.89
N GLY A 39 -4.84 -24.46 32.65
CA GLY A 39 -4.07 -23.67 33.62
C GLY A 39 -3.34 -24.55 34.64
N LYS A 40 -4.00 -25.61 35.15
CA LYS A 40 -3.37 -26.60 36.04
C LYS A 40 -2.17 -27.29 35.39
N CYS A 41 -2.24 -27.64 34.11
CA CYS A 41 -1.11 -28.25 33.39
C CYS A 41 0.11 -27.31 33.41
N PHE A 42 -0.10 -26.00 33.37
CA PHE A 42 0.99 -25.04 33.41
C PHE A 42 1.48 -24.68 34.82
N THR A 43 0.63 -24.78 35.85
CA THR A 43 1.02 -24.49 37.24
C THR A 43 1.67 -25.68 37.95
N LEU A 44 1.40 -26.91 37.53
CA LEU A 44 1.95 -28.12 38.17
C LEU A 44 3.45 -28.31 37.90
N ARG A 45 4.00 -27.68 36.85
CA ARG A 45 5.43 -27.77 36.52
C ARG A 45 5.99 -26.43 36.01
N PRO A 46 6.06 -25.39 36.87
CA PRO A 46 6.40 -24.02 36.48
C PRO A 46 7.76 -23.91 35.76
N ASN A 47 8.72 -24.77 36.10
CA ASN A 47 10.10 -24.74 35.58
C ASN A 47 10.54 -26.00 34.82
N SER A 48 9.61 -26.87 34.40
CA SER A 48 9.99 -28.04 33.60
C SER A 48 10.15 -27.72 32.11
N ARG A 49 11.00 -28.48 31.41
CA ARG A 49 11.04 -28.52 29.93
C ARG A 49 9.74 -29.10 29.41
N ARG A 50 8.68 -28.29 29.40
CA ARG A 50 7.38 -28.66 28.86
C ARG A 50 7.48 -28.78 27.35
N ARG A 51 6.81 -29.79 26.78
CA ARG A 51 6.63 -29.90 25.33
C ARG A 51 5.63 -28.86 24.81
N ILE A 52 4.65 -28.50 25.65
CA ILE A 52 3.62 -27.53 25.33
C ILE A 52 4.12 -26.15 25.79
N LYS A 53 4.15 -25.20 24.85
CA LYS A 53 4.50 -23.80 25.10
C LYS A 53 3.23 -22.98 25.29
N PHE A 54 3.29 -22.01 26.19
CA PHE A 54 2.25 -21.01 26.36
C PHE A 54 2.71 -19.69 25.75
N ILE A 55 1.93 -19.17 24.81
CA ILE A 55 2.14 -17.87 24.18
C ILE A 55 0.93 -17.03 24.54
N CYS A 56 1.15 -15.83 25.10
CA CYS A 56 0.04 -14.96 25.45
C CYS A 56 -0.53 -14.26 24.22
N CYS A 57 -1.77 -13.76 24.34
CA CYS A 57 -2.48 -13.09 23.24
C CYS A 57 -1.66 -11.95 22.61
N GLU A 58 -0.94 -11.14 23.40
CA GLU A 58 -0.08 -10.07 22.88
C GLU A 58 1.06 -10.60 22.00
N CYS A 59 1.69 -11.70 22.45
CA CYS A 59 2.77 -12.36 21.72
C CYS A 59 2.23 -12.98 20.43
N GLU A 60 1.09 -13.64 20.50
CA GLU A 60 0.41 -14.25 19.35
C GLU A 60 0.04 -13.20 18.31
N GLN A 61 -0.55 -12.08 18.75
CA GLN A 61 -0.84 -10.94 17.87
C GLN A 61 0.43 -10.41 17.22
N SER A 62 1.51 -10.23 18.00
CA SER A 62 2.78 -9.73 17.48
C SER A 62 3.36 -10.66 16.41
N VAL A 63 3.39 -11.97 16.66
CA VAL A 63 3.87 -12.98 15.70
C VAL A 63 3.05 -12.98 14.41
N ASN A 64 1.74 -12.76 14.50
CA ASN A 64 0.86 -12.73 13.34
C ASN A 64 0.84 -11.40 12.59
N GLN A 65 1.06 -10.28 13.28
CA GLN A 65 0.99 -8.93 12.70
C GLN A 65 2.31 -8.50 12.08
N ILE A 66 3.45 -8.87 12.66
CA ILE A 66 4.77 -8.45 12.15
C ILE A 66 4.99 -8.86 10.68
N PRO A 67 4.73 -10.11 10.25
CA PRO A 67 4.89 -10.49 8.85
C PRO A 67 4.01 -9.66 7.91
N LYS A 68 2.75 -9.41 8.32
CA LYS A 68 1.80 -8.60 7.53
C LYS A 68 2.29 -7.17 7.38
N LEU A 69 2.83 -6.58 8.45
CA LEU A 69 3.41 -5.24 8.43
C LEU A 69 4.64 -5.17 7.50
N ILE A 70 5.51 -6.19 7.53
CA ILE A 70 6.67 -6.28 6.63
C ILE A 70 6.22 -6.32 5.18
N THR A 71 5.21 -7.14 4.85
CA THR A 71 4.64 -7.20 3.50
C THR A 71 4.10 -5.84 3.07
N LEU A 72 3.30 -5.20 3.92
CA LEU A 72 2.74 -3.88 3.61
C LEU A 72 3.82 -2.82 3.38
N ILE A 73 4.90 -2.82 4.17
CA ILE A 73 6.02 -1.91 3.98
C ILE A 73 6.70 -2.16 2.62
N ASN A 74 6.91 -3.41 2.26
CA ASN A 74 7.53 -3.76 0.97
C ASN A 74 6.65 -3.33 -0.21
N ASP A 75 5.33 -3.51 -0.10
CA ASP A 75 4.38 -3.10 -1.13
C ASP A 75 4.40 -1.57 -1.30
N LEU A 76 4.37 -0.82 -0.20
CA LEU A 76 4.47 0.65 -0.23
C LEU A 76 5.80 1.13 -0.81
N GLN A 77 6.92 0.47 -0.48
CA GLN A 77 8.22 0.80 -1.06
C GLN A 77 8.24 0.55 -2.58
N ASN A 78 7.60 -0.51 -3.05
CA ASN A 78 7.48 -0.80 -4.48
C ASN A 78 6.58 0.22 -5.18
N GLU A 79 5.48 0.63 -4.55
CA GLU A 79 4.60 1.68 -5.07
C GLU A 79 5.34 3.02 -5.19
N ILE A 80 6.10 3.42 -4.16
CA ILE A 80 6.93 4.63 -4.20
C ILE A 80 7.97 4.54 -5.32
N LYS A 81 8.65 3.40 -5.48
CA LYS A 81 9.61 3.19 -6.58
C LYS A 81 8.94 3.33 -7.94
N ASN A 82 7.74 2.76 -8.10
CA ASN A 82 6.97 2.85 -9.35
C ASN A 82 6.52 4.28 -9.63
N LEU A 83 6.06 5.01 -8.61
CA LEU A 83 5.68 6.42 -8.74
C LEU A 83 6.90 7.28 -9.12
N ASN A 84 8.02 7.12 -8.42
CA ASN A 84 9.26 7.83 -8.74
C ASN A 84 9.71 7.53 -10.18
N LYS A 85 9.60 6.27 -10.64
CA LYS A 85 9.90 5.91 -12.02
C LYS A 85 8.99 6.65 -13.01
N LYS A 86 7.68 6.68 -12.77
CA LYS A 86 6.72 7.45 -13.60
C LYS A 86 7.04 8.94 -13.61
N PHE A 87 7.41 9.52 -12.45
CA PHE A 87 7.83 10.92 -12.38
C PHE A 87 9.13 11.16 -13.15
N SER A 88 10.12 10.27 -13.07
CA SER A 88 11.34 10.36 -13.86
C SER A 88 11.06 10.24 -15.36
N GLU A 89 10.18 9.32 -15.78
CA GLU A 89 9.74 9.18 -17.17
C GLU A 89 9.06 10.48 -17.66
N LEU A 90 8.11 11.02 -16.89
CA LEU A 90 7.43 12.29 -17.22
C LEU A 90 8.39 13.49 -17.21
N ARG A 91 9.34 13.54 -16.28
CA ARG A 91 10.37 14.58 -16.23
C ARG A 91 11.31 14.47 -17.43
N ASN A 92 11.66 13.27 -17.87
CA ASN A 92 12.45 13.11 -19.09
C ASN A 92 11.64 13.46 -20.36
N CYS A 93 10.31 13.41 -20.30
CA CYS A 93 9.43 13.93 -21.35
C CYS A 93 9.26 15.47 -21.34
N THR A 94 9.51 16.13 -20.21
CA THR A 94 9.26 17.58 -20.03
C THR A 94 10.52 18.40 -19.73
N GLY A 95 11.65 17.74 -19.44
CA GLY A 95 12.80 18.31 -18.75
C GLY A 95 14.12 18.27 -19.51
N ASP A 96 14.09 18.08 -20.83
CA ASP A 96 15.24 18.36 -21.72
C ASP A 96 14.84 19.38 -22.79
N ALA A 97 14.32 20.52 -22.34
CA ALA A 97 14.29 21.77 -23.12
C ALA A 97 15.69 22.44 -23.22
N ALA A 98 16.78 21.70 -22.95
CA ALA A 98 18.14 22.24 -23.03
C ALA A 98 19.10 21.45 -23.93
N THR A 99 19.02 20.13 -24.07
CA THR A 99 19.99 19.40 -24.93
C THR A 99 19.57 17.96 -25.24
N SER A 100 18.58 17.77 -26.13
CA SER A 100 18.48 16.59 -27.01
C SER A 100 17.31 16.76 -27.97
N ASN A 101 17.62 17.19 -29.19
CA ASN A 101 16.64 17.45 -30.28
C ASN A 101 15.78 16.24 -30.68
N THR A 102 15.98 15.05 -30.11
CA THR A 102 15.34 13.81 -30.56
C THR A 102 13.97 13.53 -29.91
N SER A 103 13.75 13.87 -28.63
CA SER A 103 12.47 13.57 -27.97
C SER A 103 11.38 14.60 -28.28
N VAL A 104 11.77 15.87 -28.42
CA VAL A 104 10.90 16.93 -28.95
C VAL A 104 10.51 16.60 -30.39
N MET A 105 11.43 16.11 -31.21
CA MET A 105 11.16 15.76 -32.61
C MET A 105 10.12 14.63 -32.78
N LEU A 106 10.09 13.61 -31.92
CA LEU A 106 9.06 12.55 -32.00
C LEU A 106 7.66 13.05 -31.62
N CYS A 107 7.57 13.97 -30.65
CA CYS A 107 6.30 14.61 -30.29
C CYS A 107 5.86 15.62 -31.37
N GLN A 108 6.83 16.29 -32.00
CA GLN A 108 6.61 17.24 -33.08
C GLN A 108 6.23 16.55 -34.40
N GLU A 109 6.80 15.38 -34.71
CA GLU A 109 6.43 14.59 -35.90
C GLU A 109 4.97 14.12 -35.84
N GLY A 110 4.49 13.69 -34.68
CA GLY A 110 3.07 13.36 -34.49
C GLY A 110 2.16 14.56 -34.76
N ILE A 111 2.53 15.74 -34.25
CA ILE A 111 1.78 16.98 -34.46
C ILE A 111 1.85 17.44 -35.92
N PHE A 112 3.02 17.39 -36.56
CA PHE A 112 3.18 17.77 -37.96
C PHE A 112 2.46 16.81 -38.91
N SER A 113 2.54 15.51 -38.66
CA SER A 113 1.80 14.50 -39.42
C SER A 113 0.29 14.71 -39.30
N GLU A 114 -0.20 15.00 -38.10
CA GLU A 114 -1.62 15.27 -37.83
C GLU A 114 -2.09 16.57 -38.50
N MET A 115 -1.28 17.64 -38.42
CA MET A 115 -1.54 18.91 -39.11
C MET A 115 -1.52 18.74 -40.64
N PHE A 116 -0.58 17.95 -41.18
CA PHE A 116 -0.51 17.66 -42.60
C PHE A 116 -1.72 16.85 -43.06
N ASP A 117 -2.15 15.85 -42.29
CA ASP A 117 -3.35 15.06 -42.58
C ASP A 117 -4.65 15.87 -42.45
N ARG A 118 -4.71 16.82 -41.51
CA ARG A 118 -5.79 17.82 -41.42
C ARG A 118 -5.79 18.73 -42.65
N ASN A 119 -4.64 19.23 -43.06
CA ASN A 119 -4.50 20.10 -44.21
C ASN A 119 -4.76 19.35 -45.55
N ARG A 120 -4.44 18.07 -45.63
CA ARG A 120 -4.82 17.22 -46.77
C ARG A 120 -6.32 17.00 -46.85
N ARG A 121 -7.01 16.88 -45.70
CA ARG A 121 -8.47 16.68 -45.61
C ARG A 121 -9.28 17.97 -45.55
N SER A 122 -8.65 19.12 -45.36
CA SER A 122 -9.34 20.42 -45.22
C SER A 122 -10.08 20.84 -46.48
N HIS A 123 -9.73 20.28 -47.63
CA HIS A 123 -10.39 20.53 -48.91
C HIS A 123 -11.59 19.59 -49.16
N ASN A 124 -11.80 18.57 -48.31
CA ASN A 124 -12.90 17.61 -48.39
C ASN A 124 -13.95 17.85 -47.29
N ILE A 125 -14.35 19.11 -47.10
CA ILE A 125 -15.39 19.48 -46.14
C ILE A 125 -16.74 19.47 -46.87
N ILE A 126 -17.63 18.55 -46.49
CA ILE A 126 -19.02 18.53 -46.95
C ILE A 126 -19.84 19.31 -45.92
N ILE A 127 -20.30 20.50 -46.29
CA ILE A 127 -21.21 21.29 -45.46
C ILE A 127 -22.64 20.93 -45.89
N TYR A 128 -23.34 20.16 -45.06
CA TYR A 128 -24.75 19.81 -45.29
C TYR A 128 -25.65 20.86 -44.65
N GLY A 129 -26.52 21.50 -45.44
CA GLY A 129 -27.50 22.49 -44.96
C GLY A 129 -27.08 23.96 -45.11
N SER A 130 -26.02 24.28 -45.87
CA SER A 130 -25.75 25.68 -46.23
C SER A 130 -26.74 26.16 -47.29
N VAL A 131 -27.41 27.28 -47.05
CA VAL A 131 -28.18 27.99 -48.07
C VAL A 131 -27.18 28.69 -48.99
N GLU A 132 -27.13 28.32 -50.27
CA GLU A 132 -26.27 28.99 -51.25
C GLU A 132 -26.73 30.45 -51.43
N GLU A 133 -25.92 31.41 -50.98
CA GLU A 133 -26.13 32.81 -51.34
C GLU A 133 -25.67 33.00 -52.80
N ALA A 134 -26.63 33.05 -53.72
CA ALA A 134 -26.37 33.34 -55.12
C ALA A 134 -25.73 34.72 -55.27
N HIS A 135 -24.42 34.76 -55.58
CA HIS A 135 -23.74 35.99 -55.94
C HIS A 135 -24.39 36.62 -57.18
N GLN A 136 -24.98 37.80 -56.99
CA GLN A 136 -25.43 38.68 -58.06
C GLN A 136 -24.25 39.03 -58.97
N LYS A 137 -24.38 38.66 -60.26
CA LYS A 137 -23.49 39.15 -61.31
C LYS A 137 -23.72 40.66 -61.47
N HIS A 138 -22.67 41.45 -61.25
CA HIS A 138 -22.63 42.86 -61.66
C HIS A 138 -22.80 42.96 -63.18
N PRO A 139 -23.79 43.70 -63.70
CA PRO A 139 -23.81 44.09 -65.10
C PRO A 139 -22.87 45.30 -65.28
N THR A 140 -22.11 45.23 -66.37
CA THR A 140 -21.30 46.31 -66.98
C THR A 140 -22.08 47.58 -67.22
#